data_AF-A0A380JEW7-F1
#
_entry.id   AF-A0A380JEW7-F1
#
_cell.length_a   1.000
_cell.length_b   1.000
_cell.length_c   1.000
_cell.angle_alpha   90.00
_cell.angle_beta   90.00
_cell.angle_gamma   90.00
#
_symmetry.space_group_name_H-M   'P 1'
#
loop_
_entity.id
_entity.type
_entity.pdbx_description
1 polymer ?
#
loop_
_entity_poly.entity_id
_entity_poly.type
_entity_poly.pdbx_seq_one_letter_code
_entity_poly.pdbx_strand_id
1 'polypeptide(L)'
;MSFLDDQEPVTSEQLTEFSQILEEELKSVNQAIEENPVKGKDERQTKRRKLKKVLRKVRDDFSARAQKYETYQATFTGRNSFSKTDTDATFMRMKDDHMRNGQLKAGYNLQIATENQFVLHYDSFLNPTDTKTLLPFLDSYPHDAKTIVAGAGYGSEENLLTLDQEEINHLIKYGRFDKEQKRTYRKSDKNLANWHYNEKEDSYTHPKGWK
;
A
#
# COMPACT_ATOMS: atom_id res chain seq x y z
N MET A 1 2.76 4.43 10.29
CA MET A 1 3.72 5.24 9.52
C MET A 1 5.10 4.72 9.88
N SER A 2 5.62 3.79 9.06
CA SER A 2 6.95 3.21 9.30
C SER A 2 7.99 4.21 8.82
N PHE A 3 8.81 4.73 9.74
CA PHE A 3 10.07 5.38 9.42
C PHE A 3 10.98 4.31 8.78
N LEU A 4 10.93 4.19 7.45
CA LEU A 4 11.82 3.33 6.68
C LEU A 4 12.65 4.25 5.78
N ASP A 5 13.90 4.42 6.19
CA ASP A 5 15.06 4.86 5.40
C ASP A 5 14.81 6.04 4.44
N ASP A 6 15.13 7.26 4.89
CA ASP A 6 15.23 8.48 4.05
C ASP A 6 16.43 8.44 3.07
N GLN A 7 17.00 7.26 2.80
CA GLN A 7 18.05 7.08 1.81
C GLN A 7 17.39 6.95 0.43
N GLU A 8 17.74 7.83 -0.50
CA GLU A 8 17.31 7.69 -1.88
C GLU A 8 17.73 6.31 -2.42
N PRO A 9 16.80 5.56 -3.04
CA PRO A 9 17.12 4.24 -3.58
C PRO A 9 18.14 4.40 -4.72
N VAL A 10 19.16 3.54 -4.72
CA VAL A 10 20.16 3.51 -5.80
C VAL A 10 19.47 3.17 -7.12
N THR A 11 19.62 4.03 -8.11
CA THR A 11 18.97 3.88 -9.42
C THR A 11 19.70 2.87 -10.31
N SER A 12 19.00 2.35 -11.31
CA SER A 12 19.59 1.48 -12.33
C SER A 12 20.67 2.21 -13.14
N GLU A 13 20.52 3.53 -13.34
CA GLU A 13 21.52 4.39 -13.96
C GLU A 13 22.81 4.46 -13.14
N GLN A 14 22.72 4.71 -11.83
CA GLN A 14 23.87 4.74 -10.92
C GLN A 14 24.61 3.39 -10.88
N LEU A 15 23.89 2.27 -10.91
CA LEU A 15 24.49 0.93 -10.98
C LEU A 15 25.16 0.65 -12.33
N THR A 16 24.64 1.25 -13.40
CA THR A 16 25.24 1.16 -14.75
C THR A 16 26.55 1.95 -14.80
N GLU A 17 26.57 3.18 -14.29
CA GLU A 17 27.79 3.98 -14.15
C GLU A 17 28.83 3.28 -13.28
N PHE A 18 28.41 2.73 -12.14
CA PHE A 18 29.30 1.98 -11.26
C PHE A 18 29.87 0.73 -11.94
N SER A 19 29.08 0.05 -12.77
CA SER A 19 29.56 -1.09 -13.58
C SER A 19 30.64 -0.66 -14.58
N GLN A 20 30.49 0.50 -15.23
CA GLN A 20 31.49 1.02 -16.17
C GLN A 20 32.82 1.32 -15.46
N ILE A 21 32.77 1.96 -14.28
CA ILE A 21 33.96 2.22 -13.46
C ILE A 21 34.68 0.91 -13.10
N LEU A 22 33.93 -0.13 -12.71
CA LEU A 22 34.49 -1.44 -12.40
C LEU A 22 35.10 -2.14 -13.63
N GLU A 23 34.52 -1.95 -14.82
CA GLU A 23 35.07 -2.48 -16.08
C GLU A 23 36.39 -1.79 -16.46
N GLU A 24 36.48 -0.47 -16.31
CA GLU A 24 37.71 0.29 -16.52
C GLU A 24 38.81 -0.10 -15.54
N GLU A 25 38.49 -0.23 -14.25
CA GLU A 25 39.44 -0.68 -13.24
C GLU A 25 39.88 -2.14 -13.50
N LEU A 26 38.96 -3.00 -13.95
CA LEU A 26 39.31 -4.37 -14.32
C LEU A 26 40.23 -4.40 -15.56
N LYS A 27 40.02 -3.51 -16.53
CA LYS A 27 40.86 -3.37 -17.73
C LYS A 27 42.28 -2.93 -17.36
N SER A 28 42.42 -1.91 -16.51
CA SER A 28 43.74 -1.44 -16.06
C SER A 28 44.51 -2.51 -15.28
N VAL A 29 43.81 -3.27 -14.41
CA VAL A 29 44.42 -4.40 -13.68
C VAL A 29 44.84 -5.52 -14.62
N ASN A 30 44.05 -5.85 -15.65
CA ASN A 30 44.43 -6.84 -16.65
C ASN A 30 45.69 -6.42 -17.41
N GLN A 31 45.73 -5.17 -17.87
CA GLN A 31 46.88 -4.61 -18.60
C GLN A 31 48.16 -4.65 -17.75
N ALA A 32 48.09 -4.21 -16.48
CA ALA A 32 49.25 -4.23 -15.58
C ALA A 32 49.80 -5.65 -15.32
N ILE A 33 48.94 -6.67 -15.35
CA ILE A 33 49.33 -8.08 -15.23
C ILE A 33 50.01 -8.58 -16.51
N GLU A 34 49.52 -8.18 -17.68
CA GLU A 34 50.08 -8.54 -18.99
C GLU A 34 51.44 -7.88 -19.23
N GLU A 35 51.59 -6.61 -18.88
CA GLU A 35 52.85 -5.86 -19.04
C GLU A 35 53.97 -6.35 -18.12
N ASN A 36 53.63 -6.73 -16.88
CA ASN A 36 54.61 -7.13 -15.86
C ASN A 36 54.19 -8.44 -15.19
N PRO A 37 54.39 -9.60 -15.84
CA PRO A 37 54.01 -10.89 -15.29
C PRO A 37 54.94 -11.30 -14.14
N VAL A 38 54.36 -11.60 -12.97
CA VAL A 38 55.09 -12.05 -11.77
C VAL A 38 54.97 -13.56 -11.63
N LYS A 39 56.09 -14.26 -11.38
CA LYS A 39 56.07 -15.68 -11.01
C LYS A 39 55.75 -15.82 -9.52
N GLY A 40 54.63 -16.47 -9.19
CA GLY A 40 54.21 -16.74 -7.80
C GLY A 40 52.91 -16.06 -7.41
N LYS A 41 52.76 -15.70 -6.13
CA LYS A 41 51.55 -15.07 -5.59
C LYS A 41 51.50 -13.60 -6.00
N ASP A 42 50.54 -13.25 -6.86
CA ASP A 42 50.30 -11.88 -7.30
C ASP A 42 49.01 -11.31 -6.66
N GLU A 43 49.15 -10.22 -5.91
CA GLU A 43 48.00 -9.53 -5.29
C GLU A 43 47.05 -8.94 -6.34
N ARG A 44 47.55 -8.57 -7.52
CA ARG A 44 46.76 -8.04 -8.65
C ARG A 44 45.80 -9.10 -9.19
N GLN A 45 46.20 -10.37 -9.21
CA GLN A 45 45.30 -11.48 -9.56
C GLN A 45 44.16 -11.64 -8.53
N THR A 46 44.45 -11.39 -7.25
CA THR A 46 43.42 -11.39 -6.20
C THR A 46 42.47 -10.20 -6.36
N LYS A 47 43.00 -9.01 -6.64
CA LYS A 47 42.20 -7.80 -6.95
C LYS A 47 41.31 -8.02 -8.17
N ARG A 48 41.85 -8.57 -9.27
CA ARG A 48 41.12 -8.94 -10.49
C ARG A 48 39.95 -9.88 -10.20
N ARG A 49 40.18 -10.94 -9.39
CA ARG A 49 39.11 -11.88 -9.00
C ARG A 49 38.02 -11.20 -8.20
N LYS A 50 38.37 -10.30 -7.27
CA LYS A 50 37.40 -9.51 -6.51
C LYS A 50 36.60 -8.59 -7.42
N LEU A 51 37.26 -7.82 -8.29
CA LEU A 51 36.60 -6.92 -9.25
C LEU A 51 35.64 -7.67 -10.17
N LYS A 52 36.06 -8.80 -10.77
CA LYS A 52 35.17 -9.66 -11.57
C LYS A 52 33.94 -10.13 -10.78
N LYS A 53 34.13 -10.51 -9.52
CA LYS A 53 33.03 -10.97 -8.65
C LYS A 53 32.05 -9.83 -8.35
N VAL A 54 32.56 -8.63 -8.08
CA VAL A 54 31.71 -7.46 -7.81
C VAL A 54 30.99 -7.04 -9.09
N LEU A 55 31.71 -6.87 -10.20
CA LEU A 55 31.13 -6.51 -11.50
C LEU A 55 29.98 -7.46 -11.89
N ARG A 56 30.19 -8.78 -11.74
CA ARG A 56 29.15 -9.78 -12.00
C ARG A 56 27.90 -9.56 -11.14
N LYS A 57 28.07 -9.25 -9.84
CA LYS A 57 26.93 -8.96 -8.95
C LYS A 57 26.21 -7.67 -9.35
N VAL A 58 26.96 -6.61 -9.67
CA VAL A 58 26.35 -5.33 -10.04
C VAL A 58 25.56 -5.48 -11.34
N ARG A 59 26.14 -6.12 -12.36
CA ARG A 59 25.53 -6.26 -13.68
C ARG A 59 24.40 -7.28 -13.72
N ASP A 60 24.65 -8.51 -13.27
CA ASP A 60 23.71 -9.62 -13.47
C ASP A 60 22.57 -9.62 -12.45
N ASP A 61 22.75 -8.94 -11.31
CA ASP A 61 21.85 -9.07 -10.17
C ASP A 61 21.31 -7.71 -9.71
N PHE A 62 22.17 -6.76 -9.32
CA PHE A 62 21.70 -5.48 -8.79
C PHE A 62 21.05 -4.60 -9.85
N SER A 63 21.67 -4.44 -11.03
CA SER A 63 21.13 -3.62 -12.12
C SER A 63 19.79 -4.17 -12.63
N ALA A 64 19.72 -5.50 -12.82
CA ALA A 64 18.49 -6.18 -13.23
C ALA A 64 17.36 -6.02 -12.19
N ARG A 65 17.69 -6.05 -10.90
CA ARG A 65 16.70 -5.81 -9.83
C ARG A 65 16.28 -4.35 -9.73
N ALA A 66 17.21 -3.40 -9.87
CA ALA A 66 16.91 -1.97 -9.84
C ALA A 66 15.96 -1.58 -10.97
N GLN A 67 16.27 -1.97 -12.21
CA GLN A 67 15.40 -1.70 -13.37
C GLN A 67 13.99 -2.29 -13.18
N LYS A 68 13.92 -3.51 -12.65
CA LYS A 68 12.64 -4.16 -12.32
C LYS A 68 11.85 -3.37 -11.27
N TYR A 69 12.50 -2.90 -10.22
CA TYR A 69 11.85 -2.14 -9.15
C TYR A 69 11.43 -0.74 -9.60
N GLU A 70 12.22 -0.08 -10.42
CA GLU A 70 11.85 1.19 -11.05
C GLU A 70 10.60 1.02 -11.93
N THR A 71 10.57 -0.03 -12.74
CA THR A 71 9.39 -0.36 -13.56
C THR A 71 8.18 -0.61 -12.67
N TYR A 72 8.32 -1.38 -11.59
CA TYR A 72 7.22 -1.66 -10.66
C TYR A 72 6.75 -0.39 -9.95
N GLN A 73 7.68 0.47 -9.54
CA GLN A 73 7.37 1.74 -8.90
C GLN A 73 6.58 2.65 -9.83
N ALA A 74 6.94 2.70 -11.11
CA ALA A 74 6.19 3.41 -12.13
C ALA A 74 4.78 2.82 -12.32
N THR A 75 4.63 1.49 -12.31
CA THR A 75 3.32 0.82 -12.43
C THR A 75 2.40 1.04 -11.23
N PHE A 76 2.94 1.18 -10.02
CA PHE A 76 2.12 1.26 -8.81
C PHE A 76 1.16 2.45 -8.83
N THR A 77 1.53 3.61 -9.38
CA THR A 77 0.64 4.80 -9.46
C THR A 77 -0.10 5.10 -8.13
N GLY A 78 0.57 4.93 -6.98
CA GLY A 78 -0.02 5.09 -5.64
C GLY A 78 -0.71 3.85 -5.03
N ARG A 79 -0.77 2.73 -5.76
CA ARG A 79 -1.28 1.42 -5.30
C ARG A 79 -0.19 0.62 -4.58
N ASN A 80 -0.62 -0.31 -3.73
CA ASN A 80 0.29 -1.19 -2.96
C ASN A 80 0.60 -2.52 -3.65
N SER A 81 -0.17 -2.91 -4.68
CA SER A 81 -0.04 -4.20 -5.37
C SER A 81 -0.62 -4.10 -6.78
N PHE A 82 -0.12 -4.92 -7.71
CA PHE A 82 -0.70 -5.15 -9.04
C PHE A 82 -0.43 -6.58 -9.50
N SER A 83 -1.24 -7.12 -10.41
CA SER A 83 -0.98 -8.44 -11.01
C SER A 83 0.07 -8.37 -12.10
N LYS A 84 0.94 -9.38 -12.17
CA LYS A 84 1.98 -9.47 -13.20
C LYS A 84 1.41 -9.69 -14.61
N THR A 85 0.22 -10.28 -14.72
CA THR A 85 -0.44 -10.56 -16.00
C THR A 85 -1.39 -9.45 -16.43
N ASP A 86 -1.99 -8.75 -15.46
CA ASP A 86 -2.89 -7.63 -15.66
C ASP A 86 -2.48 -6.54 -14.66
N THR A 87 -1.70 -5.57 -15.12
CA THR A 87 -1.13 -4.52 -14.27
C THR A 87 -2.19 -3.56 -13.72
N ASP A 88 -3.41 -3.61 -14.26
CA ASP A 88 -4.51 -2.77 -13.81
C ASP A 88 -5.24 -3.44 -12.62
N ALA A 89 -5.22 -4.76 -12.51
CA ALA A 89 -5.82 -5.49 -11.39
C ALA A 89 -4.98 -5.40 -10.11
N THR A 90 -5.64 -5.20 -8.96
CA THR A 90 -4.99 -5.20 -7.63
C THR A 90 -5.26 -6.49 -6.86
N PHE A 91 -4.33 -6.87 -5.99
CA PHE A 91 -4.52 -8.04 -5.14
C PHE A 91 -5.46 -7.70 -3.99
N MET A 92 -6.59 -8.38 -3.94
CA MET A 92 -7.64 -8.17 -2.94
C MET A 92 -8.11 -9.50 -2.35
N ARG A 93 -8.71 -9.41 -1.16
CA ARG A 93 -9.28 -10.59 -0.49
C ARG A 93 -10.64 -10.87 -1.10
N MET A 94 -10.76 -11.98 -1.80
CA MET A 94 -12.01 -12.37 -2.45
C MET A 94 -12.99 -12.95 -1.43
N LYS A 95 -14.30 -12.78 -1.71
CA LYS A 95 -15.37 -13.46 -0.96
C LYS A 95 -15.28 -14.98 -1.10
N ASP A 96 -14.95 -15.43 -2.31
CA ASP A 96 -14.71 -16.84 -2.61
C ASP A 96 -13.24 -17.22 -2.33
N ASP A 97 -12.99 -17.47 -1.05
CA ASP A 97 -11.78 -18.07 -0.52
C ASP A 97 -12.02 -19.57 -0.29
N HIS A 98 -12.14 -20.33 -1.38
CA HIS A 98 -12.36 -21.79 -1.36
C HIS A 98 -11.35 -22.52 -0.47
N MET A 99 -10.09 -22.07 -0.48
CA MET A 99 -9.01 -22.65 0.33
C MET A 99 -9.01 -22.17 1.78
N ARG A 100 -9.84 -21.17 2.12
CA ARG A 100 -9.93 -20.50 3.44
C ARG A 100 -8.58 -20.08 4.01
N ASN A 101 -7.60 -19.82 3.14
CA ASN A 101 -6.23 -19.49 3.53
C ASN A 101 -5.96 -17.98 3.48
N GLY A 102 -6.97 -17.17 3.16
CA GLY A 102 -6.86 -15.72 3.04
C GLY A 102 -6.04 -15.27 1.84
N GLN A 103 -5.86 -16.12 0.83
CA GLN A 103 -5.06 -15.79 -0.34
C GLN A 103 -5.68 -14.62 -1.12
N LEU A 104 -4.86 -13.58 -1.34
CA LEU A 104 -5.25 -12.47 -2.21
C LEU A 104 -5.27 -12.94 -3.66
N LYS A 105 -6.28 -12.52 -4.39
CA LYS A 105 -6.39 -12.74 -5.84
C LYS A 105 -6.44 -11.38 -6.53
N ALA A 106 -5.90 -11.32 -7.74
CA ALA A 106 -6.02 -10.15 -8.59
C ALA A 106 -7.50 -9.93 -8.94
N GLY A 107 -7.97 -8.70 -8.82
CA GLY A 107 -9.34 -8.35 -9.15
C GLY A 107 -9.55 -6.85 -9.23
N TYR A 108 -10.82 -6.50 -9.39
CA TYR A 108 -11.33 -5.14 -9.43
C TYR A 108 -12.47 -5.01 -8.41
N ASN A 109 -12.53 -3.90 -7.70
CA ASN A 109 -13.64 -3.61 -6.79
C ASN A 109 -14.75 -2.90 -7.57
N LEU A 110 -15.68 -3.67 -8.12
CA LEU A 110 -16.82 -3.16 -8.88
C LEU A 110 -17.89 -2.61 -7.93
N GLN A 111 -18.26 -1.36 -8.14
CA GLN A 111 -19.33 -0.65 -7.45
C GLN A 111 -20.49 -0.44 -8.40
N ILE A 112 -21.72 -0.61 -7.91
CA ILE A 112 -22.93 -0.54 -8.72
C ILE A 112 -23.99 0.23 -7.94
N ALA A 113 -24.53 1.29 -8.55
CA ALA A 113 -25.69 2.01 -8.04
C ALA A 113 -26.96 1.41 -8.64
N THR A 114 -27.93 1.13 -7.78
CA THR A 114 -29.22 0.61 -8.23
C THR A 114 -30.39 1.32 -7.56
N GLU A 115 -31.45 1.55 -8.32
CA GLU A 115 -32.72 2.08 -7.82
C GLU A 115 -33.88 1.34 -8.51
N ASN A 116 -34.89 0.93 -7.75
CA ASN A 116 -36.09 0.27 -8.29
C ASN A 116 -35.80 -0.90 -9.25
N GLN A 117 -34.77 -1.70 -8.93
CA GLN A 117 -34.28 -2.83 -9.75
C GLN A 117 -33.55 -2.45 -11.05
N PHE A 118 -33.28 -1.16 -11.28
CA PHE A 118 -32.46 -0.68 -12.39
C PHE A 118 -31.03 -0.39 -11.92
N VAL A 119 -30.07 -0.67 -12.80
CA VAL A 119 -28.69 -0.20 -12.64
C VAL A 119 -28.63 1.22 -13.18
N LEU A 120 -28.22 2.16 -12.33
CA LEU A 120 -28.10 3.57 -12.69
C LEU A 120 -26.67 3.94 -13.08
N HIS A 121 -25.69 3.32 -12.43
CA HIS A 121 -24.27 3.60 -12.64
C HIS A 121 -23.40 2.45 -12.15
N TYR A 122 -22.20 2.35 -12.69
CA TYR A 122 -21.19 1.42 -12.21
C TYR A 122 -19.80 2.02 -12.39
N ASP A 123 -18.88 1.64 -11.52
CA ASP A 123 -17.48 2.03 -11.62
C ASP A 123 -16.58 0.98 -10.99
N SER A 124 -15.30 0.98 -11.36
CA SER A 124 -14.33 -0.03 -10.94
C SER A 124 -13.17 0.61 -10.20
N PHE A 125 -12.98 0.21 -8.94
CA PHE A 125 -11.93 0.75 -8.09
C PHE A 125 -10.81 -0.24 -7.85
N LEU A 126 -9.62 0.32 -7.70
CA LEU A 126 -8.40 -0.41 -7.40
C LEU A 126 -8.26 -0.69 -5.89
N ASN A 127 -9.08 -0.03 -5.07
CA ASN A 127 -9.10 -0.16 -3.62
C ASN A 127 -9.70 -1.51 -3.19
N PRO A 128 -8.96 -2.34 -2.44
CA PRO A 128 -9.47 -3.64 -1.98
C PRO A 128 -10.65 -3.56 -1.02
N THR A 129 -10.89 -2.39 -0.42
CA THR A 129 -11.95 -2.15 0.56
C THR A 129 -12.85 -1.02 0.11
N ASP A 130 -14.13 -1.16 0.40
CA ASP A 130 -15.19 -0.25 -0.05
C ASP A 130 -15.10 1.16 0.55
N THR A 131 -14.42 1.30 1.69
CA THR A 131 -14.37 2.55 2.47
C THR A 131 -13.92 3.76 1.66
N LYS A 132 -12.96 3.60 0.74
CA LYS A 132 -12.42 4.69 -0.07
C LYS A 132 -13.08 4.84 -1.45
N THR A 133 -14.13 4.05 -1.71
CA THR A 133 -14.76 4.00 -3.03
C THR A 133 -16.02 4.85 -3.11
N LEU A 134 -16.65 5.19 -1.97
CA LEU A 134 -17.94 5.88 -1.98
C LEU A 134 -17.86 7.26 -2.64
N LEU A 135 -17.01 8.15 -2.12
CA LEU A 135 -16.94 9.53 -2.61
C LEU A 135 -16.50 9.59 -4.09
N PRO A 136 -15.43 8.88 -4.52
CA PRO A 136 -15.08 8.85 -5.93
C PRO A 136 -16.18 8.26 -6.84
N PHE A 137 -16.99 7.33 -6.31
CA PHE A 137 -18.12 6.75 -7.05
C PHE A 137 -19.29 7.74 -7.18
N LEU A 138 -19.53 8.57 -6.17
CA LEU A 138 -20.53 9.63 -6.23
C LEU A 138 -20.08 10.77 -7.14
N ASP A 139 -18.79 11.09 -7.16
CA ASP A 139 -18.22 12.08 -8.10
C ASP A 139 -18.42 11.65 -9.56
N SER A 140 -18.34 10.35 -9.86
CA SER A 140 -18.59 9.82 -11.21
C SER A 140 -20.07 9.57 -11.51
N TYR A 141 -20.96 9.69 -10.51
CA TYR A 141 -22.39 9.45 -10.66
C TYR A 141 -23.06 10.66 -11.35
N PRO A 142 -23.76 10.46 -12.48
CA PRO A 142 -24.22 11.58 -13.32
C PRO A 142 -25.47 12.33 -12.80
N HIS A 143 -26.00 11.96 -11.63
CA HIS A 143 -27.27 12.45 -11.12
C HIS A 143 -27.19 12.84 -9.65
N ASP A 144 -28.07 13.71 -9.20
CA ASP A 144 -28.13 14.11 -7.79
C ASP A 144 -28.71 12.96 -6.93
N ALA A 145 -27.89 12.39 -6.06
CA ALA A 145 -28.33 11.37 -5.12
C ALA A 145 -29.02 12.02 -3.91
N LYS A 146 -30.30 11.71 -3.68
CA LYS A 146 -31.04 12.23 -2.50
C LYS A 146 -30.81 11.43 -1.23
N THR A 147 -30.74 10.11 -1.38
CA THR A 147 -30.57 9.17 -0.28
C THR A 147 -29.65 8.03 -0.71
N ILE A 148 -28.59 7.78 0.06
CA ILE A 148 -27.66 6.69 -0.19
C ILE A 148 -27.90 5.59 0.84
N VAL A 149 -28.05 4.36 0.36
CA VAL A 149 -28.14 3.16 1.20
C VAL A 149 -26.97 2.25 0.87
N ALA A 150 -26.11 1.98 1.86
CA ALA A 150 -24.92 1.17 1.65
C ALA A 150 -24.54 0.35 2.89
N GLY A 151 -23.68 -0.64 2.70
CA GLY A 151 -23.20 -1.49 3.78
C GLY A 151 -22.25 -0.76 4.75
N ALA A 152 -21.95 -1.39 5.90
CA ALA A 152 -21.06 -0.80 6.89
C ALA A 152 -19.61 -0.57 6.41
N GLY A 153 -19.21 -1.20 5.29
CA GLY A 153 -17.90 -1.00 4.66
C GLY A 153 -17.66 0.43 4.19
N TYR A 154 -18.72 1.20 3.91
CA TYR A 154 -18.65 2.60 3.51
C TYR A 154 -18.82 3.58 4.68
N GLY A 155 -19.07 3.09 5.91
CA GLY A 155 -19.34 3.91 7.09
C GLY A 155 -18.09 4.48 7.77
N SER A 156 -17.13 5.01 7.01
CA SER A 156 -16.05 5.82 7.58
C SER A 156 -16.55 7.20 7.97
N GLU A 157 -15.91 7.78 8.98
CA GLU A 157 -16.16 9.17 9.40
C GLU A 157 -16.06 10.14 8.23
N GLU A 158 -15.01 10.01 7.41
CA GLU A 158 -14.81 10.81 6.19
C GLU A 158 -16.02 10.76 5.25
N ASN A 159 -16.53 9.55 4.97
CA ASN A 159 -17.68 9.40 4.08
C ASN A 159 -18.94 10.01 4.69
N LEU A 160 -19.25 9.69 5.96
CA LEU A 160 -20.49 10.16 6.60
C LEU A 160 -20.50 11.68 6.75
N LEU A 161 -19.38 12.29 7.17
CA LEU A 161 -19.25 13.74 7.28
C LEU A 161 -19.38 14.43 5.93
N THR A 162 -18.80 13.85 4.86
CA THR A 162 -18.92 14.43 3.51
C THR A 162 -20.36 14.40 3.04
N LEU A 163 -21.08 13.29 3.25
CA LEU A 163 -22.50 13.20 2.91
C LEU A 163 -23.36 14.19 3.70
N ASP A 164 -23.06 14.39 4.99
CA ASP A 164 -23.74 15.40 5.82
C ASP A 164 -23.47 16.83 5.32
N GLN A 165 -22.24 17.14 4.92
CA GLN A 165 -21.84 18.44 4.36
C GLN A 165 -22.50 18.72 3.01
N GLU A 166 -22.68 17.69 2.19
CA GLU A 166 -23.36 17.77 0.90
C GLU A 166 -24.89 17.67 1.02
N GLU A 167 -25.43 17.60 2.24
CA GLU A 167 -26.86 17.46 2.54
C GLU A 167 -27.51 16.21 1.92
N ILE A 168 -26.71 15.15 1.70
CA ILE A 168 -27.16 13.87 1.17
C ILE A 168 -27.59 12.96 2.32
N ASN A 169 -28.87 12.55 2.33
CA ASN A 169 -29.34 11.62 3.34
C ASN A 169 -28.65 10.26 3.18
N HIS A 170 -28.33 9.59 4.28
CA HIS A 170 -27.64 8.32 4.20
C HIS A 170 -28.10 7.31 5.26
N LEU A 171 -28.21 6.05 4.85
CA LEU A 171 -28.51 4.90 5.69
C LEU A 171 -27.33 3.94 5.68
N ILE A 172 -26.24 4.37 6.33
CA ILE A 172 -24.97 3.64 6.37
C ILE A 172 -24.57 3.47 7.84
N LYS A 173 -24.33 2.22 8.27
CA LYS A 173 -23.82 1.96 9.61
C LYS A 173 -22.35 2.34 9.71
N TYR A 174 -21.98 3.18 10.67
CA TYR A 174 -20.57 3.38 11.01
C TYR A 174 -19.97 2.11 11.63
N GLY A 175 -18.66 1.91 11.48
CA GLY A 175 -17.99 0.65 11.80
C GLY A 175 -18.14 0.14 13.25
N ARG A 176 -18.41 1.02 14.23
CA ARG A 176 -18.59 0.63 15.64
C ARG A 176 -20.05 0.41 16.06
N PHE A 177 -21.01 0.72 15.20
CA PHE A 177 -22.44 0.70 15.52
C PHE A 177 -22.91 -0.60 16.19
N ASP A 178 -22.61 -1.76 15.59
CA ASP A 178 -23.06 -3.05 16.14
C ASP A 178 -22.31 -3.43 17.44
N LYS A 179 -21.06 -2.97 17.60
CA LYS A 179 -20.26 -3.22 18.82
C LYS A 179 -20.82 -2.43 20.00
N GLU A 180 -21.21 -1.18 19.77
CA GLU A 180 -21.73 -0.25 20.77
C GLU A 180 -23.12 -0.64 21.28
N GLN A 181 -23.85 -1.46 20.52
CA GLN A 181 -25.13 -2.01 20.96
C GLN A 181 -25.00 -3.18 21.95
N LYS A 182 -23.84 -3.86 22.01
CA LYS A 182 -23.65 -5.01 22.90
C LYS A 182 -23.67 -4.59 24.36
N ARG A 183 -24.43 -5.31 25.20
CA ARG A 183 -24.51 -5.07 26.65
C ARG A 183 -23.13 -5.02 27.32
N THR A 184 -22.22 -5.89 26.90
CA THR A 184 -20.85 -5.93 27.42
C THR A 184 -20.08 -4.66 27.11
N TYR A 185 -20.25 -4.08 25.93
CA TYR A 185 -19.62 -2.81 25.57
C TYR A 185 -20.23 -1.65 26.36
N ARG A 186 -21.56 -1.55 26.44
CA ARG A 186 -22.27 -0.49 27.18
C ARG A 186 -21.99 -0.48 28.69
N LYS A 187 -21.70 -1.65 29.26
CA LYS A 187 -21.38 -1.78 30.70
C LYS A 187 -19.88 -1.88 31.00
N SER A 188 -19.02 -1.81 29.97
CA SER A 188 -17.58 -1.93 30.19
C SER A 188 -17.01 -0.64 30.77
N ASP A 189 -16.31 -0.76 31.88
CA ASP A 189 -15.53 0.32 32.49
C ASP A 189 -14.24 0.63 31.72
N LYS A 190 -13.86 -0.18 30.73
CA LYS A 190 -12.69 0.06 29.87
C LYS A 190 -12.96 1.03 28.71
N ASN A 191 -14.23 1.33 28.44
CA ASN A 191 -14.60 2.24 27.37
C ASN A 191 -14.74 3.66 27.93
N LEU A 192 -13.90 4.58 27.45
CA LEU A 192 -13.92 5.99 27.88
C LEU A 192 -15.29 6.65 27.67
N ALA A 193 -16.01 6.27 26.60
CA ALA A 193 -17.36 6.77 26.33
C ALA A 193 -18.40 6.41 27.41
N ASN A 194 -18.12 5.43 28.27
CA ASN A 194 -18.98 5.07 29.40
C ASN A 194 -18.58 5.80 30.70
N TRP A 195 -17.56 6.65 30.67
CA TRP A 195 -17.09 7.43 31.82
C TRP A 195 -17.88 8.73 31.89
N HIS A 196 -18.02 9.28 33.09
CA HIS A 196 -18.68 10.56 33.27
C HIS A 196 -17.74 11.69 32.85
N TYR A 197 -18.06 12.42 31.79
CA TYR A 197 -17.32 13.61 31.38
C TYR A 197 -17.78 14.84 32.16
N ASN A 198 -16.84 15.63 32.67
CA ASN A 198 -17.08 16.92 33.32
C ASN A 198 -16.53 18.04 32.43
N GLU A 199 -17.43 18.76 31.76
CA GLU A 199 -17.09 19.87 30.86
C GLU A 199 -16.31 21.01 31.55
N LYS A 200 -16.54 21.27 32.84
CA LYS A 200 -15.91 22.38 33.56
C LYS A 200 -14.44 22.12 33.90
N GLU A 201 -14.11 20.87 34.18
CA GLU A 201 -12.76 20.44 34.56
C GLU A 201 -12.03 19.77 33.38
N ASP A 202 -12.68 19.66 32.22
CA ASP A 202 -12.24 18.89 31.05
C ASP A 202 -11.66 17.51 31.43
N SER A 203 -12.40 16.77 32.28
CA SER A 203 -11.93 15.50 32.85
C SER A 203 -12.99 14.40 32.77
N TYR A 204 -12.50 13.16 32.68
CA TYR A 204 -13.35 11.97 32.69
C TYR A 204 -13.21 11.26 34.04
N THR A 205 -14.34 10.87 34.63
CA THR A 205 -14.35 10.09 35.88
C THR A 205 -14.73 8.64 35.57
N HIS A 206 -13.84 7.71 35.90
CA HIS A 206 -14.04 6.27 35.76
C HIS A 206 -15.28 5.84 36.56
N PRO A 207 -16.08 4.86 36.09
CA PRO A 207 -17.23 4.29 36.83
C PRO A 207 -16.93 3.73 38.24
N LYS A 208 -15.67 3.72 38.67
CA LYS A 208 -15.19 3.25 39.99
C LYS A 208 -14.69 4.41 40.87
N GLY A 209 -14.83 5.65 40.41
CA GLY A 209 -14.50 6.86 41.18
C GLY A 209 -13.07 7.39 41.01
N TRP A 210 -12.29 6.86 40.06
CA TRP A 210 -10.97 7.40 39.73
C TRP A 210 -11.11 8.54 38.71
N LYS A 211 -10.37 9.64 38.91
CA LYS A 211 -10.21 10.72 37.93
C LYS A 211 -8.97 10.46 37.08
#